data_AF-A0AAD5B2E5-F1
#
_entry.id   AF-A0AAD5B2E5-F1
#
_cell.length_a   1.000
_cell.length_b   1.000
_cell.length_c   1.000
_cell.angle_alpha   90.00
_cell.angle_beta   90.00
_cell.angle_gamma   90.00
#
_symmetry.space_group_name_H-M   'P 1'
#
loop_
_entity.id
_entity.type
_entity.pdbx_description
1 polymer ?
#
loop_
_entity_poly.entity_id
_entity_poly.type
_entity_poly.pdbx_seq_one_letter_code
_entity_poly.pdbx_strand_id
1 'polypeptide(L)' 'HSDRISVLRLTESFIISASYDKTIKLWDRNTKKQLGLFVCKAPVEVLQLNPNDPNQIVCGDALGQIYFLSWR' A
#
# COMPACT_ATOMS: atom_id res chain seq x y z
N HIS A 1 -4.46 -5.05 9.56
CA HIS A 1 -5.67 -4.41 9.02
C HIS A 1 -6.85 -4.79 9.90
N SER A 2 -7.88 -3.96 9.98
CA SER A 2 -9.13 -4.24 10.72
C SER A 2 -10.31 -4.63 9.82
N ASP A 3 -10.09 -4.68 8.52
CA ASP A 3 -11.04 -5.13 7.50
C ASP A 3 -10.27 -5.92 6.40
N ARG A 4 -10.99 -6.44 5.39
CA ARG A 4 -10.45 -7.24 4.28
C ARG A 4 -9.26 -6.55 3.61
N ILE A 5 -8.20 -7.31 3.39
CA ILE A 5 -7.07 -6.91 2.54
C ILE A 5 -7.52 -7.04 1.08
N SER A 6 -7.46 -5.94 0.33
CA SER A 6 -7.84 -5.90 -1.09
C SER A 6 -6.66 -6.19 -2.01
N VAL A 7 -5.47 -5.74 -1.63
CA VAL A 7 -4.26 -5.89 -2.43
C VAL A 7 -3.08 -6.27 -1.53
N LEU A 8 -2.27 -7.20 -2.02
CA LEU A 8 -0.96 -7.53 -1.48
C LEU A 8 0.07 -7.45 -2.62
N ARG A 9 1.21 -6.80 -2.35
CA ARG A 9 2.36 -6.71 -3.26
C ARG A 9 3.64 -6.99 -2.49
N LEU A 10 4.61 -7.54 -3.21
CA LEU A 10 5.93 -7.84 -2.72
C LEU A 10 6.96 -7.16 -3.63
N THR A 11 8.00 -6.63 -3.02
CA THR A 11 9.24 -6.24 -3.70
C THR A 11 10.39 -7.02 -3.07
N GLU A 12 11.62 -6.79 -3.53
CA GLU A 12 12.78 -7.40 -2.89
C GLU A 12 12.90 -7.02 -1.41
N SER A 13 12.56 -5.78 -1.07
CA SER A 13 12.78 -5.20 0.26
C SER A 13 11.49 -4.99 1.08
N PHE A 14 10.32 -4.96 0.44
CA PHE A 14 9.08 -4.56 1.10
C PHE A 14 7.92 -5.52 0.87
N ILE A 15 7.02 -5.56 1.85
CA ILE A 15 5.65 -6.06 1.69
C ILE A 15 4.74 -4.84 1.74
N ILE A 16 3.76 -4.77 0.84
CA ILE A 16 2.79 -3.68 0.79
C ILE A 16 1.39 -4.28 0.79
N SER A 17 0.57 -3.84 1.73
CA SER A 17 -0.82 -4.29 1.87
C SER A 17 -1.78 -3.11 1.86
N ALA A 18 -2.86 -3.22 1.09
CA ALA A 18 -3.97 -2.26 1.05
C ALA A 18 -5.27 -2.92 1.51
N SER A 19 -6.18 -2.15 2.12
CA SER A 19 -7.36 -2.72 2.76
C SER A 19 -8.60 -1.82 2.69
N TYR A 20 -9.75 -2.46 2.89
CA TYR A 20 -11.03 -1.80 3.10
C TYR A 20 -11.10 -1.01 4.42
N ASP A 21 -10.15 -1.22 5.34
CA ASP A 21 -9.98 -0.36 6.53
C ASP A 21 -9.41 1.03 6.20
N LYS A 22 -9.31 1.35 4.91
CA LYS A 22 -8.81 2.61 4.33
C LYS A 22 -7.31 2.80 4.48
N THR A 23 -6.56 1.77 4.87
CA THR A 23 -5.13 1.90 5.08
C THR A 23 -4.28 1.15 4.06
N ILE A 24 -3.11 1.72 3.79
CA ILE A 24 -1.98 1.05 3.14
C ILE A 24 -0.88 0.92 4.17
N LYS A 25 -0.32 -0.28 4.30
CA LYS A 25 0.79 -0.56 5.20
C LYS A 25 2.01 -0.99 4.40
N LEU A 26 3.15 -0.41 4.76
CA LEU A 26 4.47 -0.77 4.26
C LEU A 26 5.18 -1.56 5.36
N TRP A 27 5.75 -2.69 5.01
CA TRP A 27 6.47 -3.56 5.94
C TRP A 27 7.86 -3.86 5.39
N ASP A 28 8.84 -3.90 6.28
CA ASP A 28 10.15 -4.42 5.95
C ASP A 28 10.04 -5.93 5.71
N ARG A 29 10.47 -6.38 4.53
CA ARG A 29 10.30 -7.78 4.13
C ARG A 29 11.16 -8.73 4.95
N ASN A 30 12.27 -8.30 5.53
CA ASN A 30 13.20 -9.16 6.26
C ASN A 30 12.79 -9.32 7.73
N THR A 31 12.63 -8.20 8.42
CA THR A 31 12.32 -8.08 9.85
C THR A 31 10.83 -8.17 10.16
N LYS A 32 9.96 -8.04 9.15
CA LYS A 32 8.49 -8.08 9.23
C LYS A 32 7.89 -6.94 10.05
N LYS A 33 8.69 -5.91 10.34
CA LYS A 33 8.24 -4.72 11.06
C LYS A 33 7.46 -3.79 10.11
N GLN A 34 6.40 -3.18 10.63
CA GLN A 34 5.68 -2.14 9.90
C GLN A 34 6.58 -0.89 9.83
N LEU A 35 6.91 -0.44 8.63
CA LEU A 35 7.71 0.76 8.38
C LEU A 35 6.84 1.99 8.15
N GLY A 36 5.65 1.80 7.58
CA GLY A 36 4.79 2.90 7.17
C GLY A 36 3.32 2.56 7.22
N LEU A 37 2.52 3.60 7.39
CA LEU A 37 1.07 3.58 7.36
C LEU A 37 0.59 4.82 6.61
N PHE A 38 -0.24 4.62 5.60
CA PHE A 38 -0.95 5.68 4.92
C PHE A 38 -2.46 5.45 5.02
N VAL A 39 -3.22 6.52 5.22
CA VAL A 39 -4.69 6.45 5.39
C VAL A 39 -5.35 7.20 4.23
N CYS A 40 -6.11 6.48 3.42
CA CYS A 40 -6.95 7.03 2.37
C CYS A 40 -8.30 7.49 2.96
N LYS A 41 -9.07 8.28 2.21
CA LYS A 41 -10.40 8.71 2.67
C LYS A 41 -11.45 7.60 2.61
N ALA A 42 -11.22 6.58 1.79
CA ALA A 42 -12.13 5.47 1.55
C ALA A 42 -11.39 4.13 1.42
N PRO A 43 -12.11 2.99 1.42
CA PRO A 43 -11.55 1.67 1.16
C PRO A 43 -10.61 1.67 -0.05
N VAL A 44 -9.42 1.10 0.10
CA VAL A 44 -8.46 1.02 -1.01
C VAL A 44 -8.79 -0.22 -1.82
N GLU A 45 -9.09 -0.07 -3.10
CA GLU A 45 -9.57 -1.17 -3.95
C GLU A 45 -8.49 -1.69 -4.91
N VAL A 46 -7.54 -0.82 -5.28
CA VAL A 46 -6.48 -1.14 -6.23
C VAL A 46 -5.16 -0.48 -5.84
N LEU A 47 -4.05 -1.15 -6.13
CA LEU A 47 -2.69 -0.65 -5.92
C LEU A 47 -1.74 -1.26 -6.95
N GLN A 48 -0.87 -0.44 -7.51
CA GLN A 48 0.19 -0.83 -8.43
C GLN A 48 1.54 -0.26 -8.00
N LEU A 49 2.58 -1.06 -8.21
CA LEU A 49 3.97 -0.65 -8.04
C LEU A 49 4.46 0.02 -9.31
N ASN A 50 5.36 0.99 -9.16
CA ASN A 50 6.15 1.46 -10.28
C ASN A 50 7.19 0.37 -10.64
N PRO A 51 7.19 -0.17 -11.87
CA PRO A 51 8.12 -1.23 -12.27
C PRO A 51 9.58 -0.76 -12.32
N ASN A 52 9.83 0.54 -12.44
CA ASN A 52 11.17 1.13 -12.52
C ASN A 52 11.69 1.62 -11.15
N ASP A 53 10.80 1.81 -10.18
CA ASP A 53 11.14 2.26 -8.83
C ASP A 53 10.24 1.57 -7.79
N PRO A 54 10.71 0.50 -7.13
CA PRO A 54 9.90 -0.26 -6.18
C PRO A 54 9.57 0.53 -4.89
N ASN A 55 10.12 1.75 -4.73
CA ASN A 55 9.78 2.67 -3.65
C ASN A 55 8.61 3.60 -4.00
N GLN A 56 7.97 3.40 -5.16
CA GLN A 56 6.83 4.17 -5.59
C GLN A 56 5.62 3.27 -5.86
N ILE A 57 4.45 3.73 -5.41
CA ILE A 57 3.17 3.09 -5.68
C ILE A 57 2.12 4.11 -6.07
N VAL A 58 1.11 3.63 -6.80
CA VAL A 58 -0.13 4.34 -7.05
C VAL A 58 -1.29 3.48 -6.57
N CYS A 59 -2.26 4.08 -5.89
CA CYS A 59 -3.46 3.37 -5.43
C CYS A 59 -4.73 4.17 -5.74
N GLY A 60 -5.85 3.45 -5.81
CA GLY A 60 -7.19 4.01 -5.98
C GLY A 60 -8.10 3.59 -4.83
N ASP A 61 -8.93 4.54 -4.36
CA ASP A 61 -9.95 4.27 -3.34
C ASP A 61 -11.38 4.24 -3.91
N ALA A 62 -12.33 3.73 -3.12
CA ALA A 62 -13.73 3.57 -3.50
C ALA A 62 -14.49 4.89 -3.78
N LEU A 63 -13.89 6.06 -3.51
CA LEU A 63 -14.44 7.37 -3.89
C LEU A 63 -13.83 7.91 -5.19
N GLY A 64 -13.01 7.12 -5.87
CA GLY A 64 -12.34 7.51 -7.10
C GLY A 64 -11.10 8.40 -6.90
N GLN A 65 -10.57 8.52 -5.68
CA GLN A 65 -9.31 9.25 -5.46
C GLN A 65 -8.11 8.38 -5.81
N ILE A 66 -7.11 9.02 -6.43
CA ILE A 66 -5.82 8.42 -6.77
C ILE A 66 -4.75 9.03 -5.87
N TYR A 67 -3.93 8.18 -5.25
CA TYR A 67 -2.81 8.61 -4.41
C TYR A 67 -1.50 8.10 -5.01
N PHE A 68 -0.50 8.98 -5.00
CA PHE A 68 0.87 8.69 -5.40
C PHE A 68 1.72 8.70 -4.14
N LEU A 69 2.33 7.57 -3.80
CA LEU A 69 3.12 7.43 -2.58
C LEU A 69 4.55 7.04 -2.95
N SER A 70 5.51 7.66 -2.28
CA SER A 70 6.93 7.36 -2.40
C SER A 70 7.63 7.45 -1.06
N TRP A 71 8.72 6.70 -0.91
CA TRP A 71 9.58 6.75 0.28
C TRP A 71 11.07 6.71 -0.12
N ARG A 72 11.93 7.08 0.84
CA ARG A 72 13.38 7.02 0.71
C ARG A 72 13.94 5.95 1.64
#